data_AF-A0A9E4UL05-F1
#
_entry.id   AF-A0A9E4UL05-F1
#
_cell.length_a   1.000
_cell.length_b   1.000
_cell.length_c   1.000
_cell.angle_alpha   90.00
_cell.angle_beta   90.00
_cell.angle_gamma   90.00
#
_symmetry.space_group_name_H-M   'P 1'
#
loop_
_entity.id
_entity.type
_entity.pdbx_description
1 polymer ?
#
loop_
_entity_poly.entity_id
_entity_poly.type
_entity_poly.pdbx_seq_one_letter_code
_entity_poly.pdbx_strand_id
1 'polypeptide(L)'
;DLFDYEGVYGADFDLDKAARLEYHQTRMTHAMMFTGVDVVDGQPRRWRVENSWDSKVGDKGFFLMNDSWFAEYMFEIAAPRDYLPAGLQEALEQEPIVLPAWDPMGSLAH
;
A
#
# COMPACT_ATOMS: atom_id res chain seq x y z
N ASP A 1 7.56 14.77 -4.48
CA ASP A 1 7.69 13.35 -4.85
C ASP A 1 9.13 12.93 -5.04
N LEU A 2 9.39 11.64 -5.25
CA LEU A 2 10.74 11.14 -5.54
C LEU A 2 11.20 11.45 -6.98
N PHE A 3 10.24 11.56 -7.91
CA PHE A 3 10.49 11.84 -9.32
C PHE A 3 9.68 13.05 -9.76
N ASP A 4 10.31 13.94 -10.53
CA ASP A 4 9.69 15.11 -11.15
C ASP A 4 9.28 14.78 -12.60
N TYR A 5 8.20 14.02 -12.75
CA TYR A 5 7.74 13.59 -14.07
C TYR A 5 7.13 14.74 -14.88
N GLU A 6 6.40 15.65 -14.22
CA GLU A 6 5.80 16.82 -14.85
C GLU A 6 6.87 17.72 -15.46
N GLY A 7 7.94 18.04 -14.71
CA GLY A 7 9.04 18.86 -15.20
C GLY A 7 9.79 18.24 -16.38
N VAL A 8 9.83 16.92 -16.48
CA VAL A 8 10.52 16.19 -17.57
C VAL A 8 9.64 16.05 -18.82
N TYR A 9 8.37 15.73 -18.66
CA TYR A 9 7.48 15.40 -19.78
C TYR A 9 6.53 16.53 -20.19
N GLY A 10 6.40 17.58 -19.36
CA GLY A 10 5.48 18.69 -19.60
C GLY A 10 4.01 18.27 -19.55
N ALA A 11 3.69 17.20 -18.82
CA ALA A 11 2.36 16.64 -18.69
C ALA A 11 2.15 16.12 -17.26
N ASP A 12 0.93 16.27 -16.76
CA ASP A 12 0.53 15.79 -15.45
C ASP A 12 -0.08 14.38 -15.52
N PHE A 13 0.08 13.62 -14.44
CA PHE A 13 -0.43 12.25 -14.27
C PHE A 13 -1.48 12.22 -13.15
N ASP A 14 -2.64 12.82 -13.42
CA ASP A 14 -3.67 13.19 -12.42
C ASP A 14 -4.66 12.09 -11.98
N LEU A 15 -4.41 10.82 -12.29
CA LEU A 15 -5.36 9.77 -11.88
C LEU A 15 -5.30 9.55 -10.36
N ASP A 16 -6.42 9.73 -9.69
CA ASP A 16 -6.56 9.36 -8.29
C ASP A 16 -6.46 7.83 -8.10
N LYS A 17 -6.32 7.37 -6.85
CA LYS A 17 -6.11 5.95 -6.56
C LYS A 17 -7.24 5.04 -7.08
N ALA A 18 -8.49 5.50 -7.05
CA ALA A 18 -9.64 4.72 -7.51
C ALA A 18 -9.60 4.59 -9.04
N ALA A 19 -9.41 5.70 -9.75
CA ALA A 19 -9.27 5.71 -11.20
C ALA A 19 -8.07 4.87 -11.65
N ARG A 20 -6.93 4.95 -10.94
CA ARG A 20 -5.76 4.11 -11.23
C ARG A 20 -6.08 2.62 -11.07
N LEU A 21 -6.94 2.24 -10.12
CA LEU A 21 -7.36 0.85 -9.93
C LEU A 21 -8.33 0.39 -11.03
N GLU A 22 -9.34 1.21 -11.34
CA GLU A 22 -10.37 0.95 -12.36
C GLU A 22 -9.78 0.83 -13.77
N TYR A 23 -8.84 1.72 -14.11
CA TYR A 23 -8.15 1.70 -15.40
C TYR A 23 -6.92 0.80 -15.42
N HIS A 24 -6.74 -0.07 -14.41
CA HIS A 24 -5.65 -1.04 -14.30
C HIS A 24 -4.23 -0.42 -14.35
N GLN A 25 -4.09 0.84 -13.97
CA GLN A 25 -2.80 1.53 -13.84
C GLN A 25 -2.09 1.16 -12.53
N THR A 26 -2.84 0.83 -11.49
CA THR A 26 -2.32 0.33 -10.21
C THR A 26 -3.09 -0.92 -9.74
N ARG A 27 -2.42 -1.75 -8.94
CA ARG A 27 -2.96 -2.90 -8.19
C ARG A 27 -1.92 -3.38 -7.18
N MET A 28 -2.28 -4.29 -6.28
CA MET A 28 -1.28 -4.96 -5.43
C MET A 28 -0.38 -5.86 -6.28
N THR A 29 0.93 -5.73 -6.11
CA THR A 29 1.91 -6.52 -6.88
C THR A 29 2.94 -7.23 -6.01
N HIS A 30 3.12 -6.82 -4.76
CA HIS A 30 4.16 -7.38 -3.90
C HIS A 30 3.76 -7.29 -2.43
N ALA A 31 4.13 -8.31 -1.65
CA ALA A 31 3.93 -8.34 -0.21
C ALA A 31 5.27 -8.11 0.51
N MET A 32 5.25 -7.27 1.54
CA MET A 32 6.41 -6.91 2.37
C MET A 32 6.00 -6.82 3.85
N MET A 33 6.95 -6.56 4.75
CA MET A 33 6.71 -6.54 6.20
C MET A 33 7.02 -5.16 6.81
N PHE A 34 6.08 -4.60 7.58
CA PHE A 34 6.36 -3.40 8.38
C PHE A 34 7.16 -3.76 9.63
N THR A 35 8.28 -3.08 9.85
CA THR A 35 9.17 -3.31 11.02
C THR A 35 9.39 -2.06 11.87
N GLY A 36 8.80 -0.93 11.48
CA GLY A 36 8.82 0.30 12.27
C GLY A 36 8.06 1.43 11.60
N VAL A 37 7.67 2.41 12.41
CA VAL A 37 7.05 3.66 11.96
C VAL A 37 7.70 4.83 12.69
N ASP A 38 7.97 5.89 11.95
CA ASP A 38 8.44 7.17 12.44
C ASP A 38 7.23 8.10 12.60
N VAL A 39 6.96 8.52 13.83
CA VAL A 39 5.77 9.29 14.21
C VAL A 39 6.20 10.65 14.74
N VAL A 40 5.63 11.72 14.17
CA VAL A 40 5.85 13.11 14.58
C VAL A 40 4.50 13.73 14.88
N ASP A 41 4.33 14.33 16.06
CA ASP A 41 3.06 14.96 16.49
C ASP A 41 1.83 14.03 16.39
N GLY A 42 2.05 12.73 16.60
CA GLY A 42 1.01 11.70 16.53
C GLY A 42 0.66 11.24 15.11
N GLN A 43 1.33 11.74 14.08
CA GLN A 43 1.11 11.35 12.69
C GLN A 43 2.27 10.53 12.12
N PRO A 44 1.99 9.45 11.37
CA PRO A 44 3.03 8.71 10.68
C PRO A 44 3.68 9.59 9.60
N ARG A 45 5.01 9.63 9.59
CA ARG A 45 5.79 10.32 8.55
C ARG A 45 6.35 9.32 7.55
N ARG A 46 6.92 8.22 8.07
CA ARG A 46 7.59 7.18 7.28
C ARG A 46 7.49 5.81 7.94
N TRP A 47 7.54 4.79 7.11
CA TRP A 47 7.46 3.38 7.47
C TRP A 47 8.76 2.68 7.10
N ARG A 48 9.29 1.87 8.00
CA ARG A 48 10.39 0.95 7.72
C ARG A 48 9.83 -0.38 7.25
N VAL A 49 10.25 -0.79 6.07
CA VAL A 49 9.71 -1.97 5.38
C VAL A 49 10.83 -2.97 5.16
N GLU A 50 10.67 -4.19 5.64
CA GLU A 50 11.54 -5.32 5.31
C GLU A 50 11.05 -5.96 4.01
N ASN A 51 11.95 -6.09 3.04
CA ASN A 51 11.69 -6.72 1.77
C ASN A 51 12.33 -8.13 1.75
N SER A 52 11.87 -8.99 0.83
CA SER A 52 12.34 -10.37 0.65
C SER A 52 13.39 -10.52 -0.45
N TRP A 53 13.95 -9.41 -0.92
CA TRP A 53 15.08 -9.39 -1.85
C TRP A 53 16.42 -9.55 -1.11
N ASP A 54 17.51 -9.62 -1.86
CA ASP A 54 18.84 -9.73 -1.26
C ASP A 54 19.21 -8.49 -0.42
N SER A 55 20.21 -8.66 0.45
CA SER A 55 20.68 -7.60 1.35
C SER A 55 21.46 -6.48 0.66
N LYS A 56 21.65 -6.52 -0.66
CA LYS A 56 22.31 -5.46 -1.44
C LYS A 56 21.32 -4.42 -1.94
N VAL A 57 20.03 -4.71 -1.92
CA VAL A 57 18.98 -3.75 -2.31
C VAL A 57 18.47 -2.99 -1.07
N GLY A 58 18.24 -1.69 -1.24
CA GLY A 58 17.85 -0.80 -0.14
C GLY A 58 18.97 -0.62 0.89
N ASP A 59 18.60 -0.41 2.14
CA ASP A 59 19.53 -0.43 3.27
C ASP A 59 19.49 -1.82 3.92
N LYS A 60 20.38 -2.71 3.47
CA LYS A 60 20.49 -4.09 3.97
C LYS A 60 19.17 -4.88 3.87
N GLY A 61 18.44 -4.72 2.76
CA GLY A 61 17.13 -5.36 2.54
C GLY A 61 15.93 -4.55 3.06
N PHE A 62 16.18 -3.41 3.72
CA PHE A 62 15.11 -2.52 4.20
C PHE A 62 14.88 -1.34 3.27
N PHE A 63 13.62 -0.96 3.16
CA PHE A 63 13.13 0.20 2.45
C PHE A 63 12.54 1.21 3.43
N LEU A 64 12.60 2.48 3.04
CA LEU A 64 11.92 3.57 3.73
C LEU A 64 10.79 4.08 2.85
N MET A 65 9.56 3.99 3.35
CA MET A 65 8.36 4.37 2.61
C MET A 65 7.75 5.60 3.27
N ASN A 66 7.58 6.69 2.52
CA ASN A 66 6.86 7.86 3.02
C ASN A 66 5.37 7.52 3.22
N ASP A 67 4.73 8.17 4.18
CA ASP A 67 3.30 7.99 4.43
C ASP A 67 2.42 8.40 3.22
N SER A 68 2.85 9.40 2.45
CA SER A 68 2.18 9.75 1.19
C SER A 68 2.21 8.62 0.15
N TRP A 69 3.27 7.82 0.12
CA TRP A 69 3.34 6.65 -0.75
C TRP A 69 2.43 5.52 -0.24
N PHE A 70 2.37 5.32 1.09
CA PHE A 70 1.44 4.38 1.70
C PHE A 70 0.00 4.70 1.29
N ALA A 71 -0.41 5.98 1.40
CA ALA A 71 -1.75 6.43 1.02
C ALA A 71 -2.10 6.07 -0.43
N GLU A 72 -1.16 6.26 -1.35
CA GLU A 72 -1.40 6.10 -2.79
C GLU A 72 -1.27 4.66 -3.32
N TYR A 73 -0.47 3.80 -2.68
CA TYR A 73 -0.08 2.50 -3.26
C TYR A 73 -0.26 1.29 -2.34
N MET A 74 -0.64 1.48 -1.08
CA MET A 74 -0.97 0.34 -0.19
C MET A 74 -2.44 -0.06 -0.32
N PHE A 75 -2.72 -1.35 -0.45
CA PHE A 75 -4.09 -1.88 -0.63
C PHE A 75 -4.56 -2.74 0.54
N GLU A 76 -3.68 -3.52 1.16
CA GLU A 76 -4.06 -4.50 2.17
C GLU A 76 -3.03 -4.56 3.30
N ILE A 77 -3.52 -4.74 4.53
CA ILE A 77 -2.71 -5.09 5.68
C ILE A 77 -3.30 -6.33 6.36
N ALA A 78 -2.43 -7.20 6.88
CA ALA A 78 -2.83 -8.28 7.76
C ALA A 78 -2.52 -7.89 9.21
N ALA A 79 -3.53 -7.91 10.08
CA ALA A 79 -3.40 -7.58 11.49
C ALA A 79 -4.20 -8.57 12.35
N PRO A 80 -3.79 -8.83 13.61
CA PRO A 80 -4.58 -9.67 14.50
C PRO A 80 -5.93 -9.02 14.83
N ARG A 81 -7.00 -9.84 14.87
CA ARG A 81 -8.39 -9.40 15.08
C ARG A 81 -8.56 -8.48 16.29
N ASP A 82 -7.85 -8.79 17.38
CA ASP A 82 -7.96 -8.06 18.66
C ASP A 82 -7.51 -6.60 18.56
N TYR A 83 -6.75 -6.22 17.54
CA TYR A 83 -6.36 -4.82 17.28
C TYR A 83 -7.40 -4.04 16.48
N LEU A 84 -8.41 -4.71 15.91
CA LEU A 84 -9.46 -4.04 15.15
C LEU A 84 -10.50 -3.43 16.09
N PRO A 85 -11.05 -2.23 15.80
CA PRO A 85 -12.23 -1.71 16.47
C PRO A 85 -13.41 -2.69 16.35
N ALA A 86 -14.30 -2.70 17.36
CA ALA A 86 -15.43 -3.64 17.43
C ALA A 86 -16.27 -3.68 16.14
N GLY A 87 -16.57 -2.53 15.55
CA GLY A 87 -17.33 -2.48 14.30
C GLY A 87 -16.66 -3.17 13.10
N LEU A 88 -15.32 -3.16 13.03
CA LEU A 88 -14.61 -3.93 11.99
C LEU A 88 -14.59 -5.43 12.31
N GLN A 89 -14.53 -5.80 13.59
CA GLN A 89 -14.63 -7.21 13.98
C GLN A 89 -16.02 -7.81 13.69
N GLU A 90 -17.08 -7.01 13.83
CA GLU A 90 -18.45 -7.40 13.45
C GLU A 90 -18.62 -7.49 11.93
N ALA A 91 -17.96 -6.61 11.16
CA ALA A 91 -18.00 -6.64 9.70
C ALA A 91 -17.45 -7.96 9.12
N LEU A 92 -16.53 -8.63 9.81
CA LEU A 92 -16.00 -9.94 9.40
C LEU A 92 -17.04 -11.07 9.42
N GLU A 93 -18.15 -10.90 10.16
CA GLU A 93 -19.20 -11.92 10.30
C GLU A 93 -20.34 -11.73 9.27
N GLN A 94 -20.26 -10.69 8.42
CA GLN A 94 -21.25 -10.41 7.38
C GLN A 94 -21.03 -11.30 6.16
N GLU A 95 -22.09 -11.49 5.36
CA GLU A 95 -21.97 -12.17 4.06
C GLU A 95 -21.02 -11.38 3.14
N PRO A 96 -19.94 -12.00 2.61
CA PRO A 96 -18.96 -11.29 1.81
C PRO A 96 -19.54 -10.86 0.45
N ILE A 97 -19.11 -9.70 -0.03
CA ILE A 97 -19.38 -9.27 -1.39
C ILE A 97 -18.47 -10.07 -2.33
N VAL A 98 -19.06 -10.90 -3.18
CA VAL A 98 -18.32 -11.67 -4.18
C VAL A 98 -17.98 -10.78 -5.38
N LEU A 99 -16.69 -10.52 -5.57
CA LEU A 99 -16.17 -9.78 -6.71
C LEU A 99 -15.88 -10.71 -7.90
N PRO A 100 -15.87 -10.20 -9.14
CA PRO A 100 -15.46 -10.97 -10.31
C PRO A 100 -14.05 -11.54 -10.18
N ALA A 101 -13.77 -12.68 -10.82
CA ALA A 101 -12.46 -13.34 -10.72
C ALA A 101 -11.27 -12.51 -11.26
N TRP A 102 -11.55 -11.49 -12.08
CA TRP A 102 -10.56 -10.60 -12.67
C TRP A 102 -10.49 -9.23 -11.96
N ASP A 103 -11.17 -9.07 -10.83
CA ASP A 103 -11.13 -7.84 -10.04
C ASP A 103 -9.68 -7.55 -9.58
N PRO A 104 -9.17 -6.32 -9.71
CA PRO A 104 -7.80 -5.99 -9.35
C PRO A 104 -7.51 -6.18 -7.86
N MET A 105 -8.51 -6.19 -6.98
CA MET A 105 -8.36 -6.49 -5.55
C MET A 105 -8.07 -7.97 -5.26
N GLY A 106 -8.23 -8.86 -6.25
CA GLY A 106 -7.83 -10.26 -6.15
C GLY A 106 -6.35 -10.52 -6.45
N SER A 107 -5.59 -9.49 -6.84
CA SER A 107 -4.15 -9.64 -7.14
C SER A 107 -3.34 -9.83 -5.84
N LEU A 108 -2.94 -11.07 -5.55
CA LEU A 108 -2.02 -11.38 -4.47
C LEU A 108 -0.63 -11.57 -5.04
N ALA A 109 0.22 -10.54 -4.89
CA ALA A 109 1.65 -10.52 -5.20
C ALA A 109 2.08 -11.36 -6.44
N HIS A 110 2.02 -10.75 -7.63
CA HIS A 110 2.40 -11.39 -8.90
C HIS A 110 3.91 -11.35 -9.19
#